data_AF-A0A347ZRA8-F1
#
_entry.id   AF-A0A347ZRA8-F1
#
_cell.length_a   1.000
_cell.length_b   1.000
_cell.length_c   1.000
_cell.angle_alpha   90.00
_cell.angle_beta   90.00
_cell.angle_gamma   90.00
#
_symmetry.space_group_name_H-M   'P 1'
#
loop_
_entity.id
_entity.type
_entity.pdbx_description
1 polymer ?
#
loop_
_entity_poly.entity_id
_entity_poly.type
_entity_poly.pdbx_seq_one_letter_code
_entity_poly.pdbx_strand_id
1 'polypeptide(L)'
;MGRIKKGLLIISNFTGFFAKNHWINWLLLAAFFSSALTPFSEPSSLELEERGYTRIPTASQIVLTGEDILGGHGVSVVYQTQGPLDYSGYLPFQYQCTAGGCFQCIEFVLWLYDRQLGYPYKWPGNIWSPYQLIGVVQTAAQVAYQAETGLLSTESAQYKLYEPYSDLHYYPDGSATPPQPGDILISADGGHSMVINRAGGDQLEIVQQNAWEITANPQPSALEMRQVYSSAGVYSVQNSMGWIHSPRWEEKFAQKEAVQASGESIQWTRATSGLTVYLSGDYVQKLAAGPLGETPYLIARKLANSSALQFTNQDYLTCVLRQLAILINSHPNLAGAAGLNVNIPYFGSSLSIQTPGADPADYVIETCGWDS
;
A
#
# COMPACT_ATOMS: atom_id res chain seq x y z
N MET A 1 -0.50 36.01 -52.74
CA MET A 1 0.22 35.44 -53.91
C MET A 1 1.71 35.60 -53.69
N GLY A 2 2.51 34.55 -53.92
CA GLY A 2 3.98 34.63 -53.94
C GLY A 2 4.70 33.72 -52.93
N ARG A 3 4.92 32.46 -53.30
CA ARG A 3 5.95 31.60 -52.70
C ARG A 3 7.30 31.90 -53.36
N ILE A 4 8.36 32.02 -52.58
CA ILE A 4 9.73 31.70 -53.04
C ILE A 4 10.42 30.88 -51.95
N LYS A 5 11.06 29.80 -52.40
CA LYS A 5 11.83 28.81 -51.64
C LYS A 5 13.33 29.06 -51.86
N LYS A 6 14.10 28.75 -50.81
CA LYS A 6 15.45 28.13 -50.80
C LYS A 6 16.72 28.98 -51.00
N GLY A 7 17.70 28.57 -50.17
CA GLY A 7 19.14 28.80 -50.30
C GLY A 7 19.61 29.88 -49.33
N LEU A 8 20.73 29.80 -48.61
CA LEU A 8 21.84 28.85 -48.56
C LEU A 8 22.73 29.43 -47.43
N LEU A 9 23.25 28.65 -46.48
CA LEU A 9 24.52 29.02 -45.87
C LEU A 9 25.40 27.79 -45.70
N ILE A 10 26.55 27.89 -46.33
CA ILE A 10 27.62 26.92 -46.47
C ILE A 10 28.73 27.29 -45.46
N ILE A 11 29.03 26.33 -44.58
CA ILE A 11 30.36 25.78 -44.23
C ILE A 11 31.51 26.74 -43.88
N SER A 12 32.06 26.60 -42.66
CA SER A 12 33.45 26.14 -42.42
C SER A 12 33.72 26.00 -40.91
N ASN A 13 33.79 24.78 -40.39
CA ASN A 13 34.98 23.94 -40.20
C ASN A 13 35.91 24.42 -39.08
N PHE A 14 35.81 23.79 -37.90
CA PHE A 14 37.00 23.35 -37.17
C PHE A 14 36.75 21.98 -36.54
N THR A 15 37.50 21.02 -37.07
CA THR A 15 37.59 19.62 -36.68
C THR A 15 38.31 19.46 -35.34
N GLY A 16 37.74 18.68 -34.43
CA GLY A 16 38.41 18.33 -33.18
C GLY A 16 37.62 17.38 -32.29
N PHE A 17 37.74 16.08 -32.59
CA PHE A 17 37.57 14.95 -31.66
C PHE A 17 36.15 14.54 -31.20
N PHE A 18 35.86 13.25 -31.41
CA PHE A 18 34.72 12.43 -30.95
C PHE A 18 33.34 12.72 -31.55
N ALA A 19 33.18 12.25 -32.79
CA ALA A 19 31.92 11.63 -33.20
C ALA A 19 31.71 10.30 -32.45
N LYS A 20 30.42 9.96 -32.23
CA LYS A 20 29.83 8.76 -31.60
C LYS A 20 29.50 8.91 -30.12
N ASN A 21 28.23 9.20 -29.83
CA ASN A 21 27.45 8.58 -28.73
C ASN A 21 26.02 9.14 -28.55
N HIS A 22 25.36 9.67 -29.59
CA HIS A 22 23.95 10.08 -29.50
C HIS A 22 22.93 8.99 -29.86
N TRP A 23 23.39 7.75 -30.09
CA TRP A 23 22.50 6.58 -30.28
C TRP A 23 22.38 5.70 -29.02
N ILE A 24 23.17 5.98 -27.97
CA ILE A 24 23.15 5.21 -26.72
C ILE A 24 22.06 5.70 -25.75
N ASN A 25 21.62 6.96 -25.85
CA ASN A 25 20.57 7.49 -24.96
C ASN A 25 19.14 7.07 -25.32
N TRP A 26 18.87 6.59 -26.54
CA TRP A 26 17.56 6.01 -26.89
C TRP A 26 17.47 4.51 -26.57
N LEU A 27 18.60 3.82 -26.45
CA LEU A 27 18.65 2.43 -26.01
C LEU A 27 18.56 2.27 -24.49
N LEU A 28 18.93 3.29 -23.71
CA LEU A 28 18.75 3.29 -22.25
C LEU A 28 17.34 3.68 -21.78
N LEU A 29 16.57 4.42 -22.59
CA LEU A 29 15.15 4.67 -22.33
C LEU A 29 14.26 3.48 -22.76
N ALA A 30 14.68 2.73 -23.78
CA ALA A 30 14.03 1.46 -24.14
C ALA A 30 14.38 0.33 -23.15
N ALA A 31 15.53 0.38 -22.49
CA ALA A 31 15.93 -0.60 -21.46
C ALA A 31 15.15 -0.48 -20.14
N PHE A 32 14.43 0.64 -19.91
CA PHE A 32 13.49 0.76 -18.78
C PHE A 32 12.11 0.16 -19.05
N PHE A 33 11.78 -0.14 -20.31
CA PHE A 33 10.55 -0.85 -20.69
C PHE A 33 10.79 -2.28 -21.23
N SER A 34 12.03 -2.75 -21.22
CA SER A 34 12.41 -4.07 -21.75
C SER A 34 12.73 -5.13 -20.67
N SER A 35 12.63 -4.79 -19.39
CA SER A 35 12.79 -5.76 -18.29
C SER A 35 11.48 -6.42 -17.83
N ALA A 36 10.36 -6.16 -18.50
CA ALA A 36 9.05 -6.79 -18.22
C ALA A 36 8.80 -8.11 -18.97
N LEU A 37 9.86 -8.83 -19.36
CA LEU A 37 9.76 -10.18 -19.92
C LEU A 37 10.84 -11.09 -19.32
N THR A 38 10.85 -11.18 -17.99
CA THR A 38 11.38 -12.38 -17.33
C THR A 38 10.41 -13.55 -17.59
N PRO A 39 10.93 -14.76 -17.88
CA PRO A 39 10.07 -15.93 -18.09
C PRO A 39 9.33 -16.22 -16.78
N PHE A 40 8.02 -16.47 -16.90
CA PHE A 40 7.09 -16.93 -15.87
C PHE A 40 7.80 -17.55 -14.66
N SER A 41 7.84 -16.81 -13.54
CA SER A 41 7.86 -17.49 -12.25
C SER A 41 6.49 -18.18 -12.12
N GLU A 42 6.50 -19.48 -11.86
CA GLU A 42 5.30 -20.31 -11.73
C GLU A 42 4.28 -19.93 -10.62
N PRO A 43 4.54 -19.06 -9.60
CA PRO A 43 3.57 -18.80 -8.52
C PRO A 43 2.24 -18.18 -8.98
N SER A 44 2.27 -17.25 -9.94
CA SER A 44 1.06 -16.58 -10.44
C SER A 44 0.09 -17.56 -11.13
N SER A 45 0.63 -18.62 -11.73
CA SER A 45 -0.14 -19.55 -12.55
C SER A 45 -1.02 -20.50 -11.72
N LEU A 46 -0.56 -20.91 -10.53
CA LEU A 46 -1.30 -21.79 -9.61
C LEU A 46 -2.40 -21.06 -8.85
N GLU A 47 -2.13 -19.83 -8.39
CA GLU A 47 -3.14 -18.98 -7.75
C GLU A 47 -4.32 -18.72 -8.69
N LEU A 48 -4.03 -18.43 -9.96
CA LEU A 48 -5.07 -18.21 -10.97
C LEU A 48 -5.89 -19.48 -11.24
N GLU A 49 -5.28 -20.67 -11.25
CA GLU A 49 -6.00 -21.95 -11.36
C GLU A 49 -6.91 -22.21 -10.16
N GLU A 50 -6.45 -21.93 -8.93
CA GLU A 50 -7.27 -22.06 -7.71
C GLU A 50 -8.51 -21.16 -7.75
N ARG A 51 -8.37 -19.97 -8.35
CA ARG A 51 -9.48 -19.03 -8.61
C ARG A 51 -10.43 -19.51 -9.71
N GLY A 52 -10.05 -20.53 -10.48
CA GLY A 52 -10.80 -21.01 -11.63
C GLY A 52 -10.49 -20.27 -12.93
N TYR A 53 -9.42 -19.48 -12.97
CA TYR A 53 -8.90 -18.89 -14.21
C TYR A 53 -8.01 -19.89 -14.96
N THR A 54 -7.76 -19.63 -16.24
CA THR A 54 -6.76 -20.39 -17.00
C THR A 54 -5.37 -20.06 -16.49
N ARG A 55 -4.55 -21.11 -16.26
CA ARG A 55 -3.14 -21.04 -15.79
C ARG A 55 -2.27 -20.02 -16.52
N ILE A 56 -2.56 -19.82 -17.79
CA ILE A 56 -1.92 -18.83 -18.65
C ILE A 56 -2.97 -17.73 -18.87
N PRO A 57 -2.68 -16.48 -18.49
CA PRO A 57 -3.51 -15.36 -18.85
C PRO A 57 -3.75 -15.40 -20.36
N THR A 58 -5.01 -15.37 -20.78
CA THR A 58 -5.31 -15.37 -22.21
C THR A 58 -4.72 -14.12 -22.85
N ALA A 59 -4.55 -14.09 -24.18
CA ALA A 59 -4.16 -12.86 -24.90
C ALA A 59 -5.14 -11.67 -24.67
N SER A 60 -6.25 -11.91 -23.96
CA SER A 60 -7.24 -10.93 -23.58
C SER A 60 -7.19 -10.55 -22.09
N GLN A 61 -6.11 -10.85 -21.37
CA GLN A 61 -5.95 -10.56 -19.95
C GLN A 61 -4.65 -9.81 -19.62
N ILE A 62 -4.72 -8.93 -18.63
CA ILE A 62 -3.58 -8.22 -18.04
C ILE A 62 -3.55 -8.61 -16.55
N VAL A 63 -2.38 -9.03 -16.05
CA VAL A 63 -2.21 -9.49 -14.67
C VAL A 63 -1.13 -8.66 -13.98
N LEU A 64 -1.48 -8.05 -12.86
CA LEU A 64 -0.52 -7.56 -11.87
C LEU A 64 -0.34 -8.67 -10.82
N THR A 65 0.90 -9.09 -10.59
CA THR A 65 1.22 -10.18 -9.67
C THR A 65 1.02 -9.79 -8.21
N GLY A 66 0.53 -10.72 -7.39
CA GLY A 66 0.37 -10.53 -5.95
C GLY A 66 1.67 -10.28 -5.18
N GLU A 67 2.84 -10.59 -5.76
CA GLU A 67 4.16 -10.39 -5.15
C GLU A 67 4.47 -8.91 -4.85
N ASP A 68 3.92 -7.98 -5.63
CA ASP A 68 4.10 -6.53 -5.46
C ASP A 68 3.05 -5.91 -4.52
N ILE A 69 2.09 -6.71 -4.07
CA ILE A 69 0.94 -6.26 -3.28
C ILE A 69 1.10 -6.74 -1.85
N LEU A 70 0.82 -5.85 -0.89
CA LEU A 70 0.86 -6.12 0.55
C LEU A 70 2.18 -6.78 0.99
N GLY A 71 3.30 -6.30 0.47
CA GLY A 71 4.62 -6.83 0.82
C GLY A 71 4.84 -8.29 0.41
N GLY A 72 4.16 -8.77 -0.64
CA GLY A 72 4.21 -10.16 -1.12
C GLY A 72 3.12 -11.05 -0.55
N HIS A 73 2.18 -10.50 0.21
CA HIS A 73 1.02 -11.21 0.75
C HIS A 73 -0.27 -10.92 -0.05
N GLY A 74 -0.15 -10.31 -1.22
CA GLY A 74 -1.29 -10.02 -2.08
C GLY A 74 -1.84 -11.25 -2.80
N VAL A 75 -2.82 -10.98 -3.65
CA VAL A 75 -3.33 -11.90 -4.68
C VAL A 75 -3.27 -11.15 -6.00
N SER A 76 -3.20 -11.89 -7.10
CA SER A 76 -3.07 -11.29 -8.43
C SER A 76 -4.27 -10.39 -8.76
N VAL A 77 -4.04 -9.25 -9.39
CA VAL A 77 -5.12 -8.39 -9.91
C VAL A 77 -5.23 -8.63 -11.40
N VAL A 78 -6.43 -8.96 -11.85
CA VAL A 78 -6.65 -9.38 -13.23
C VAL A 78 -7.62 -8.42 -13.92
N TYR A 79 -7.27 -8.01 -15.13
CA TYR A 79 -8.08 -7.18 -16.00
C TYR A 79 -8.30 -7.88 -17.34
N GLN A 80 -9.40 -7.53 -18.02
CA GLN A 80 -9.51 -7.81 -19.46
C GLN A 80 -8.59 -6.87 -20.24
N THR A 81 -8.29 -7.16 -21.50
CA THR A 81 -7.54 -6.22 -22.37
C THR A 81 -8.43 -5.13 -22.97
N GLN A 82 -9.75 -5.30 -22.93
CA GLN A 82 -10.72 -4.32 -23.40
C GLN A 82 -11.45 -3.72 -22.19
N GLY A 83 -11.28 -2.41 -22.01
CA GLY A 83 -11.97 -1.64 -20.98
C GLY A 83 -13.37 -1.18 -21.40
N PRO A 84 -14.03 -0.35 -20.57
CA PRO A 84 -15.37 0.16 -20.85
C PRO A 84 -15.38 1.10 -22.06
N LEU A 85 -16.36 0.91 -22.96
CA LEU A 85 -16.54 1.75 -24.16
C LEU A 85 -17.37 3.02 -23.90
N ASP A 86 -17.96 3.13 -22.72
CA ASP A 86 -18.90 4.18 -22.33
C ASP A 86 -18.30 5.27 -21.43
N TYR A 87 -16.97 5.27 -21.26
CA TYR A 87 -16.26 6.21 -20.38
C TYR A 87 -16.73 6.16 -18.91
N SER A 88 -17.34 5.05 -18.48
CA SER A 88 -17.80 4.90 -17.09
C SER A 88 -16.67 4.67 -16.08
N GLY A 89 -15.48 4.28 -16.55
CA GLY A 89 -14.36 3.90 -15.69
C GLY A 89 -14.48 2.48 -15.09
N TYR A 90 -15.57 1.76 -15.36
CA TYR A 90 -15.82 0.41 -14.83
C TYR A 90 -16.43 -0.48 -15.91
N LEU A 91 -16.02 -1.76 -15.98
CA LEU A 91 -16.79 -2.71 -16.79
C LEU A 91 -18.11 -3.03 -16.09
N PRO A 92 -19.24 -3.04 -16.81
CA PRO A 92 -20.55 -3.33 -16.22
C PRO A 92 -20.56 -4.72 -15.57
N PHE A 93 -21.36 -4.86 -14.51
CA PHE A 93 -21.49 -6.10 -13.76
C PHE A 93 -21.89 -7.25 -14.69
N GLN A 94 -21.04 -8.27 -14.78
CA GLN A 94 -21.32 -9.47 -15.57
C GLN A 94 -22.04 -10.50 -14.68
N TYR A 95 -23.36 -10.62 -14.89
CA TYR A 95 -24.31 -11.41 -14.08
C TYR A 95 -24.02 -12.92 -13.96
N GLN A 96 -22.97 -13.43 -14.62
CA GLN A 96 -22.72 -14.86 -14.78
C GLN A 96 -21.28 -15.29 -14.55
N CYS A 97 -20.41 -14.47 -13.96
CA CYS A 97 -19.10 -14.99 -13.63
C CYS A 97 -19.09 -15.72 -12.28
N THR A 98 -18.75 -17.00 -12.38
CA THR A 98 -18.20 -17.80 -11.29
C THR A 98 -16.81 -17.25 -10.91
N ALA A 99 -16.19 -17.77 -9.85
CA ALA A 99 -14.86 -17.35 -9.39
C ALA A 99 -13.81 -17.23 -10.54
N GLY A 100 -13.97 -18.00 -11.62
CA GLY A 100 -13.09 -17.99 -12.80
C GLY A 100 -13.38 -16.96 -13.90
N GLY A 101 -14.22 -15.93 -13.69
CA GLY A 101 -14.55 -14.99 -14.78
C GLY A 101 -14.92 -13.55 -14.41
N CYS A 102 -14.90 -13.18 -13.12
CA CYS A 102 -15.36 -11.86 -12.67
C CYS A 102 -14.17 -11.02 -12.21
N PHE A 103 -13.64 -10.20 -13.11
CA PHE A 103 -12.62 -9.20 -12.80
C PHE A 103 -13.20 -7.98 -12.10
N GLN A 104 -14.01 -8.20 -11.07
CA GLN A 104 -14.76 -7.19 -10.34
C GLN A 104 -14.03 -6.81 -9.04
N CYS A 105 -14.30 -5.62 -8.51
CA CYS A 105 -13.70 -5.14 -7.27
C CYS A 105 -14.01 -6.01 -6.04
N ILE A 106 -15.25 -6.50 -5.94
CA ILE A 106 -15.69 -7.39 -4.85
C ILE A 106 -14.97 -8.74 -4.93
N GLU A 107 -14.83 -9.32 -6.13
CA GLU A 107 -14.16 -10.61 -6.31
C GLU A 107 -12.71 -10.55 -5.80
N PHE A 108 -11.98 -9.49 -6.15
CA PHE A 108 -10.61 -9.28 -5.71
C PHE A 108 -10.49 -9.24 -4.18
N VAL A 109 -11.33 -8.42 -3.53
CA VAL A 109 -11.32 -8.25 -2.08
C VAL A 109 -11.68 -9.55 -1.35
N LEU A 110 -12.75 -10.22 -1.80
CA LEU A 110 -13.20 -11.46 -1.18
C LEU A 110 -12.17 -12.58 -1.35
N TRP A 111 -11.53 -12.65 -2.52
CA TRP A 111 -10.45 -13.62 -2.77
C TRP A 111 -9.21 -13.34 -1.91
N LEU A 112 -8.81 -12.08 -1.80
CA LEU A 112 -7.69 -11.70 -0.94
C LEU A 112 -7.94 -12.11 0.52
N TYR A 113 -9.11 -11.78 1.05
CA TYR A 113 -9.47 -12.06 2.44
C TYR A 113 -9.66 -13.57 2.70
N ASP A 114 -10.14 -14.33 1.73
CA ASP A 114 -10.20 -15.79 1.81
C ASP A 114 -8.80 -16.41 1.80
N ARG A 115 -8.01 -16.10 0.76
CA ARG A 115 -6.72 -16.75 0.55
C ARG A 115 -5.71 -16.41 1.63
N GLN A 116 -5.73 -15.16 2.08
CA GLN A 116 -4.79 -14.70 3.07
C GLN A 116 -5.34 -14.93 4.46
N LEU A 117 -6.52 -14.41 4.80
CA LEU A 117 -6.97 -14.34 6.18
C LEU A 117 -7.92 -15.48 6.61
N GLY A 118 -8.29 -16.36 5.68
CA GLY A 118 -9.17 -17.50 5.95
C GLY A 118 -10.64 -17.14 6.16
N TYR A 119 -11.09 -15.96 5.73
CA TYR A 119 -12.52 -15.64 5.69
C TYR A 119 -13.20 -16.42 4.56
N PRO A 120 -14.37 -17.05 4.75
CA PRO A 120 -15.00 -17.76 3.65
C PRO A 120 -15.28 -16.82 2.46
N TYR A 121 -14.79 -17.17 1.26
CA TYR A 121 -14.93 -16.36 0.03
C TYR A 121 -16.34 -15.84 -0.24
N LYS A 122 -17.38 -16.64 0.06
CA LYS A 122 -18.77 -16.23 -0.09
C LYS A 122 -19.29 -15.62 1.20
N TRP A 123 -19.16 -14.31 1.32
CA TRP A 123 -19.72 -13.57 2.45
C TRP A 123 -21.25 -13.65 2.47
N PRO A 124 -21.90 -13.69 3.64
CA PRO A 124 -23.35 -13.80 3.77
C PRO A 124 -24.12 -12.71 3.02
N GLY A 125 -25.28 -13.08 2.49
CA GLY A 125 -26.15 -12.19 1.74
C GLY A 125 -25.88 -12.17 0.24
N ASN A 126 -26.77 -11.52 -0.51
CA ASN A 126 -26.58 -11.31 -1.94
C ASN A 126 -25.84 -9.99 -2.14
N ILE A 127 -24.49 -10.05 -2.15
CA ILE A 127 -23.61 -8.89 -2.31
C ILE A 127 -23.49 -8.55 -3.80
N TRP A 128 -24.23 -7.53 -4.21
CA TRP A 128 -24.21 -6.93 -5.55
C TRP A 128 -23.42 -5.63 -5.61
N SER A 129 -23.15 -5.02 -4.46
CA SER A 129 -22.46 -3.73 -4.36
C SER A 129 -21.50 -3.71 -3.17
N PRO A 130 -20.31 -3.11 -3.31
CA PRO A 130 -19.30 -3.06 -2.25
C PRO A 130 -19.78 -2.57 -0.90
N TYR A 131 -20.67 -1.56 -0.84
CA TYR A 131 -21.19 -1.08 0.45
C TYR A 131 -21.89 -2.17 1.27
N GLN A 132 -22.40 -3.25 0.64
CA GLN A 132 -23.08 -4.33 1.35
C GLN A 132 -22.11 -5.17 2.19
N LEU A 133 -20.80 -5.13 1.92
CA LEU A 133 -19.77 -5.71 2.79
C LEU A 133 -19.82 -5.09 4.20
N ILE A 134 -20.09 -3.78 4.29
CA ILE A 134 -20.27 -3.08 5.57
C ILE A 134 -21.43 -3.71 6.36
N GLY A 135 -22.54 -4.02 5.67
CA GLY A 135 -23.70 -4.66 6.30
C GLY A 135 -23.40 -6.04 6.86
N VAL A 136 -22.55 -6.83 6.20
CA VAL A 136 -22.08 -8.14 6.71
C VAL A 136 -21.31 -7.95 8.01
N VAL A 137 -20.35 -7.02 8.03
CA VAL A 137 -19.51 -6.73 9.21
C VAL A 137 -20.36 -6.26 10.39
N GLN A 138 -21.27 -5.32 10.15
CA GLN A 138 -22.18 -4.82 11.20
C GLN A 138 -23.10 -5.91 11.73
N THR A 139 -23.62 -6.78 10.86
CA THR A 139 -24.46 -7.91 11.28
C THR A 139 -23.65 -8.93 12.07
N ALA A 140 -22.40 -9.20 11.68
CA ALA A 140 -21.52 -10.11 12.41
C ALA A 140 -21.23 -9.61 13.83
N ALA A 141 -20.93 -8.32 13.99
CA ALA A 141 -20.74 -7.70 15.30
C ALA A 141 -22.01 -7.80 16.17
N GLN A 142 -23.19 -7.56 15.59
CA GLN A 142 -24.46 -7.69 16.30
C GLN A 142 -24.75 -9.13 16.74
N VAL A 143 -24.52 -10.10 15.85
CA VAL A 143 -24.73 -11.54 16.10
C VAL A 143 -23.77 -12.05 17.17
N ALA A 144 -22.50 -11.63 17.14
CA ALA A 144 -21.51 -11.95 18.17
C ALA A 144 -21.95 -11.41 19.54
N TYR A 145 -22.35 -10.14 19.62
CA TYR A 145 -22.86 -9.55 20.86
C TYR A 145 -24.11 -10.26 21.41
N GLN A 146 -25.05 -10.67 20.53
CA GLN A 146 -26.23 -11.43 20.95
C GLN A 146 -25.85 -12.81 21.51
N ALA A 147 -24.84 -13.47 20.95
CA ALA A 147 -24.35 -14.74 21.47
C ALA A 147 -23.65 -14.58 22.82
N GLU A 148 -22.78 -13.58 22.96
CA GLU A 148 -22.08 -13.25 24.22
C GLU A 148 -23.05 -12.92 25.36
N THR A 149 -24.16 -12.26 25.05
CA THR A 149 -25.21 -11.89 26.02
C THR A 149 -26.28 -12.96 26.21
N GLY A 150 -26.15 -14.13 25.56
CA GLY A 150 -27.10 -15.25 25.67
C GLY A 150 -28.46 -15.02 24.99
N LEU A 151 -28.60 -13.95 24.20
CA LEU A 151 -29.79 -13.64 23.40
C LEU A 151 -29.89 -14.49 22.13
N LEU A 152 -28.78 -15.08 21.68
CA LEU A 152 -28.72 -15.99 20.54
C LEU A 152 -27.88 -17.22 20.91
N SER A 153 -28.34 -18.41 20.52
CA SER A 153 -27.55 -19.63 20.70
C SER A 153 -26.39 -19.69 19.70
N THR A 154 -25.20 -20.08 20.17
CA THR A 154 -24.05 -20.38 19.30
C THR A 154 -24.29 -21.58 18.38
N GLU A 155 -25.30 -22.41 18.68
CA GLU A 155 -25.71 -23.50 17.79
C GLU A 155 -26.65 -23.04 16.66
N SER A 156 -27.14 -21.80 16.71
CA SER A 156 -28.06 -21.27 15.70
C SER A 156 -27.40 -21.15 14.33
N ALA A 157 -28.18 -21.35 13.27
CA ALA A 157 -27.71 -21.16 11.90
C ALA A 157 -27.23 -19.73 11.65
N GLN A 158 -27.87 -18.74 12.29
CA GLN A 158 -27.49 -17.34 12.17
C GLN A 158 -26.11 -17.08 12.78
N TYR A 159 -25.83 -17.60 13.98
CA TYR A 159 -24.51 -17.46 14.59
C TYR A 159 -23.43 -18.11 13.73
N LYS A 160 -23.62 -19.38 13.34
CA LYS A 160 -22.65 -20.12 12.51
C LYS A 160 -22.38 -19.46 11.15
N LEU A 161 -23.36 -18.75 10.60
CA LEU A 161 -23.21 -18.03 9.33
C LEU A 161 -22.33 -16.78 9.47
N TYR A 162 -22.39 -16.08 10.60
CA TYR A 162 -21.70 -14.80 10.79
C TYR A 162 -20.48 -14.85 11.70
N GLU A 163 -20.32 -15.90 12.51
CA GLU A 163 -19.19 -16.12 13.40
C GLU A 163 -17.83 -15.92 12.71
N PRO A 164 -17.58 -16.43 11.48
CA PRO A 164 -16.28 -16.25 10.83
C PRO A 164 -15.85 -14.80 10.59
N TYR A 165 -16.81 -13.86 10.63
CA TYR A 165 -16.64 -12.43 10.32
C TYR A 165 -16.73 -11.54 11.57
N SER A 166 -16.89 -12.13 12.75
CA SER A 166 -17.14 -11.40 14.02
C SER A 166 -15.99 -10.52 14.48
N ASP A 167 -14.78 -10.76 13.97
CA ASP A 167 -13.57 -9.98 14.27
C ASP A 167 -13.30 -8.85 13.27
N LEU A 168 -14.14 -8.70 12.22
CA LEU A 168 -14.04 -7.58 11.30
C LEU A 168 -14.64 -6.32 11.93
N HIS A 169 -14.01 -5.19 11.64
CA HIS A 169 -14.46 -3.90 12.13
C HIS A 169 -14.65 -2.92 10.97
N TYR A 170 -15.80 -2.27 10.92
CA TYR A 170 -16.03 -1.16 10.00
C TYR A 170 -15.79 0.16 10.72
N TYR A 171 -14.94 0.99 10.13
CA TYR A 171 -14.67 2.35 10.56
C TYR A 171 -15.23 3.32 9.52
N PRO A 172 -16.22 4.17 9.87
CA PRO A 172 -16.72 5.17 8.96
C PRO A 172 -15.65 6.22 8.66
N ASP A 173 -15.76 6.87 7.50
CA ASP A 173 -14.88 7.99 7.17
C ASP A 173 -15.00 9.10 8.22
N GLY A 174 -13.87 9.61 8.73
CA GLY A 174 -13.84 10.46 9.92
C GLY A 174 -13.81 9.68 11.24
N SER A 175 -13.30 8.45 11.25
CA SER A 175 -13.05 7.66 12.47
C SER A 175 -11.75 8.09 13.18
N ALA A 176 -11.65 7.81 14.48
CA ALA A 176 -10.44 8.01 15.27
C ALA A 176 -9.36 6.93 15.03
N THR A 177 -9.76 5.80 14.47
CA THR A 177 -8.82 4.77 14.01
C THR A 177 -8.26 5.21 12.66
N PRO A 178 -6.94 5.16 12.40
CA PRO A 178 -6.43 5.40 11.06
C PRO A 178 -6.68 4.17 10.16
N PRO A 179 -6.83 4.36 8.83
CA PRO A 179 -6.80 3.26 7.88
C PRO A 179 -5.43 2.55 7.89
N GLN A 180 -5.37 1.27 7.55
CA GLN A 180 -4.13 0.48 7.59
C GLN A 180 -3.93 -0.36 6.32
N PRO A 181 -2.68 -0.70 5.95
CA PRO A 181 -2.41 -1.70 4.91
C PRO A 181 -3.23 -2.98 5.12
N GLY A 182 -3.85 -3.46 4.06
CA GLY A 182 -4.76 -4.60 4.07
C GLY A 182 -6.24 -4.26 4.30
N ASP A 183 -6.57 -3.07 4.80
CA ASP A 183 -7.97 -2.66 4.98
C ASP A 183 -8.70 -2.55 3.64
N ILE A 184 -9.99 -2.90 3.64
CA ILE A 184 -10.87 -2.72 2.50
C ILE A 184 -11.45 -1.30 2.55
N LEU A 185 -11.08 -0.46 1.61
CA LEU A 185 -11.71 0.84 1.41
C LEU A 185 -12.97 0.69 0.55
N ILE A 186 -14.06 1.34 0.97
CA ILE A 186 -15.28 1.46 0.17
C ILE A 186 -15.37 2.88 -0.38
N SER A 187 -15.62 3.01 -1.68
CA SER A 187 -15.78 4.32 -2.34
C SER A 187 -16.98 5.10 -1.79
N ALA A 188 -16.93 6.43 -1.86
CA ALA A 188 -17.97 7.33 -1.34
C ALA A 188 -19.38 7.07 -1.90
N ASP A 189 -19.48 6.57 -3.14
CA ASP A 189 -20.74 6.19 -3.79
C ASP A 189 -21.20 4.76 -3.45
N GLY A 190 -20.40 4.01 -2.69
CA GLY A 190 -20.64 2.62 -2.32
C GLY A 190 -20.43 1.60 -3.45
N GLY A 191 -20.04 2.07 -4.64
CA GLY A 191 -19.98 1.28 -5.88
C GLY A 191 -18.68 0.51 -6.11
N HIS A 192 -17.62 0.83 -5.37
CA HIS A 192 -16.29 0.24 -5.55
C HIS A 192 -15.65 -0.19 -4.22
N SER A 193 -14.88 -1.27 -4.25
CA SER A 193 -14.02 -1.72 -3.15
C SER A 193 -12.57 -1.83 -3.58
N MET A 194 -11.68 -1.39 -2.70
CA MET A 194 -10.24 -1.30 -2.95
C MET A 194 -9.53 -1.81 -1.70
N VAL A 195 -8.24 -2.13 -1.80
CA VAL A 195 -7.43 -2.53 -0.64
C VAL A 195 -6.28 -1.56 -0.47
N ILE A 196 -5.97 -1.19 0.76
CA ILE A 196 -4.82 -0.35 1.04
C ILE A 196 -3.56 -1.17 0.86
N ASN A 197 -2.72 -0.80 -0.10
CA ASN A 197 -1.44 -1.46 -0.34
C ASN A 197 -0.36 -0.94 0.61
N ARG A 198 -0.23 0.39 0.68
CA ARG A 198 0.83 1.08 1.42
C ARG A 198 0.30 2.41 1.97
N ALA A 199 0.90 2.87 3.06
CA ALA A 199 0.52 4.07 3.79
C ALA A 199 1.75 4.87 4.24
N GLY A 200 1.61 6.19 4.32
CA GLY A 200 2.61 7.04 4.95
C GLY A 200 2.20 8.51 4.90
N GLY A 201 2.27 9.18 6.04
CA GLY A 201 1.97 10.59 6.12
C GLY A 201 0.52 10.89 5.83
N ASP A 202 0.30 11.60 4.74
CA ASP A 202 -0.99 12.07 4.25
C ASP A 202 -1.46 11.33 2.99
N GLN A 203 -0.80 10.23 2.63
CA GLN A 203 -1.12 9.47 1.41
C GLN A 203 -1.27 7.96 1.64
N LEU A 204 -2.08 7.39 0.77
CA LEU A 204 -2.35 5.96 0.64
C LEU A 204 -2.11 5.54 -0.82
N GLU A 205 -1.40 4.44 -1.01
CA GLU A 205 -1.47 3.70 -2.27
C GLU A 205 -2.49 2.59 -2.11
N ILE A 206 -3.48 2.56 -2.98
CA ILE A 206 -4.50 1.52 -3.02
C ILE A 206 -4.26 0.59 -4.20
N VAL A 207 -4.69 -0.65 -4.04
CA VAL A 207 -4.77 -1.64 -5.09
C VAL A 207 -6.24 -2.01 -5.34
N GLN A 208 -6.62 -2.10 -6.62
CA GLN A 208 -8.01 -2.28 -7.02
C GLN A 208 -8.14 -3.06 -8.33
N GLN A 209 -9.31 -3.68 -8.49
CA GLN A 209 -9.70 -4.42 -9.69
C GLN A 209 -10.98 -3.83 -10.27
N ASN A 210 -11.13 -3.86 -11.60
CA ASN A 210 -12.21 -3.21 -12.35
C ASN A 210 -12.17 -1.67 -12.38
N ALA A 211 -11.06 -1.03 -12.03
CA ALA A 211 -10.91 0.41 -12.19
C ALA A 211 -10.18 0.73 -13.50
N TRP A 212 -10.71 1.66 -14.29
CA TRP A 212 -10.17 2.03 -15.59
C TRP A 212 -10.08 3.53 -15.74
N GLU A 213 -9.09 3.98 -16.50
CA GLU A 213 -8.99 5.39 -16.90
C GLU A 213 -10.23 5.82 -17.71
N ILE A 214 -10.72 7.04 -17.46
CA ILE A 214 -11.84 7.62 -18.19
C ILE A 214 -11.32 8.31 -19.47
N THR A 215 -10.92 7.49 -20.45
CA THR A 215 -10.35 7.96 -21.73
C THR A 215 -10.88 7.14 -22.91
N ALA A 216 -10.58 7.58 -24.14
CA ALA A 216 -11.03 6.88 -25.36
C ALA A 216 -10.35 5.51 -25.57
N ASN A 217 -9.19 5.29 -24.93
CA ASN A 217 -8.45 4.03 -24.94
C ASN A 217 -8.09 3.67 -23.50
N PRO A 218 -9.08 3.26 -22.68
CA PRO A 218 -8.93 3.13 -21.23
C PRO A 218 -7.84 2.11 -20.88
N GLN A 219 -6.94 2.47 -19.97
CA GLN A 219 -5.99 1.54 -19.37
C GLN A 219 -6.46 1.12 -17.96
N PRO A 220 -6.10 -0.10 -17.51
CA PRO A 220 -6.32 -0.51 -16.13
C PRO A 220 -5.65 0.42 -15.13
N SER A 221 -6.38 0.82 -14.09
CA SER A 221 -5.87 1.63 -12.98
C SER A 221 -5.78 0.76 -11.72
N ALA A 222 -4.88 -0.23 -11.77
CA ALA A 222 -4.72 -1.20 -10.69
C ALA A 222 -4.18 -0.58 -9.39
N LEU A 223 -3.38 0.48 -9.51
CA LEU A 223 -2.83 1.25 -8.41
C LEU A 223 -3.29 2.70 -8.52
N GLU A 224 -3.66 3.30 -7.40
CA GLU A 224 -4.07 4.70 -7.30
C GLU A 224 -3.58 5.31 -5.99
N MET A 225 -3.22 6.59 -6.01
CA MET A 225 -2.91 7.34 -4.80
C MET A 225 -4.16 8.03 -4.27
N ARG A 226 -4.41 7.93 -2.96
CA ARG A 226 -5.49 8.61 -2.24
C ARG A 226 -4.92 9.53 -1.17
N GLN A 227 -5.50 10.71 -1.05
CA GLN A 227 -5.18 11.63 0.05
C GLN A 227 -5.86 11.18 1.34
N VAL A 228 -5.14 11.30 2.46
CA VAL A 228 -5.66 11.18 3.82
C VAL A 228 -5.59 12.54 4.49
N TYR A 229 -6.71 12.95 5.07
CA TYR A 229 -6.83 14.13 5.90
C TYR A 229 -6.86 13.70 7.36
N SER A 230 -6.03 14.31 8.20
CA SER A 230 -6.06 14.08 9.64
C SER A 230 -6.17 15.39 10.40
N SER A 231 -7.08 15.43 11.37
CA SER A 231 -7.26 16.58 12.26
C SER A 231 -7.76 16.11 13.62
N ALA A 232 -7.12 16.57 14.69
CA ALA A 232 -7.49 16.24 16.08
C ALA A 232 -7.66 14.73 16.35
N GLY A 233 -6.83 13.88 15.73
CA GLY A 233 -6.87 12.41 15.91
C GLY A 233 -8.01 11.72 15.15
N VAL A 234 -8.64 12.41 14.21
CA VAL A 234 -9.66 11.87 13.31
C VAL A 234 -9.09 11.78 11.89
N TYR A 235 -9.39 10.69 11.18
CA TYR A 235 -8.86 10.37 9.86
C TYR A 235 -9.99 10.26 8.82
N SER A 236 -9.81 10.95 7.70
CA SER A 236 -10.69 10.86 6.53
C SER A 236 -9.89 10.55 5.27
N VAL A 237 -10.39 9.63 4.45
CA VAL A 237 -9.79 9.24 3.17
C VAL A 237 -10.59 9.84 2.03
N GLN A 238 -9.90 10.46 1.07
CA GLN A 238 -10.53 11.06 -0.10
C GLN A 238 -11.43 10.04 -0.83
N ASN A 239 -12.67 10.46 -1.12
CA ASN A 239 -13.68 9.68 -1.85
C ASN A 239 -13.99 8.31 -1.20
N SER A 240 -14.00 8.23 0.13
CA SER A 240 -14.33 6.99 0.85
C SER A 240 -15.58 7.13 1.72
N MET A 241 -16.33 6.03 1.87
CA MET A 241 -17.33 5.87 2.94
C MET A 241 -16.70 5.43 4.27
N GLY A 242 -15.46 4.97 4.24
CA GLY A 242 -14.79 4.31 5.36
C GLY A 242 -14.10 3.02 4.92
N TRP A 243 -13.59 2.28 5.89
CA TRP A 243 -12.82 1.07 5.66
C TRP A 243 -13.20 -0.06 6.60
N ILE A 244 -13.02 -1.29 6.13
CA ILE A 244 -13.18 -2.52 6.90
C ILE A 244 -11.79 -3.04 7.23
N HIS A 245 -11.55 -3.25 8.52
CA HIS A 245 -10.30 -3.76 9.06
C HIS A 245 -10.45 -5.20 9.53
N SER A 246 -9.41 -6.00 9.31
CA SER A 246 -9.23 -7.31 9.95
C SER A 246 -7.99 -7.29 10.85
N PRO A 247 -8.12 -7.67 12.13
CA PRO A 247 -6.96 -7.80 13.01
C PRO A 247 -6.01 -8.94 12.58
N ARG A 248 -6.46 -9.85 11.71
CA ARG A 248 -5.65 -10.97 11.20
C ARG A 248 -4.49 -10.51 10.31
N TRP A 249 -4.53 -9.29 9.78
CA TRP A 249 -3.40 -8.71 9.05
C TRP A 249 -2.19 -8.47 9.94
N GLU A 250 -2.39 -8.13 11.22
CA GLU A 250 -1.29 -7.85 12.14
C GLU A 250 -0.38 -9.08 12.30
N GLU A 251 -0.96 -10.27 12.46
CA GLU A 251 -0.17 -11.51 12.57
C GLU A 251 0.62 -11.81 11.29
N LYS A 252 0.05 -11.53 10.10
CA LYS A 252 0.73 -11.76 8.83
C LYS A 252 1.84 -10.77 8.54
N PHE A 253 1.61 -9.51 8.88
CA PHE A 253 2.51 -8.42 8.54
C PHE A 253 3.59 -8.19 9.59
N ALA A 254 3.39 -8.73 10.80
CA ALA A 254 4.37 -8.75 11.87
C ALA A 254 5.67 -9.41 11.39
N GLN A 255 6.66 -8.57 11.11
CA GLN A 255 8.00 -9.00 10.74
C GLN A 255 9.01 -8.23 11.57
N LYS A 256 10.05 -8.93 12.00
CA LYS A 256 11.20 -8.34 12.67
C LYS A 256 12.48 -8.71 11.94
N GLU A 257 13.43 -7.79 11.93
CA GLU A 257 14.77 -8.09 11.45
C GLU A 257 15.39 -9.22 12.29
N ALA A 258 16.10 -10.15 11.63
CA ALA A 258 16.92 -11.11 12.33
C ALA A 258 18.09 -10.36 12.99
N VAL A 259 18.19 -10.44 14.32
CA VAL A 259 19.25 -9.75 15.10
C VAL A 259 20.63 -10.21 14.61
N GLN A 260 21.39 -9.32 13.97
CA GLN A 260 22.79 -9.54 13.67
C GLN A 260 23.67 -9.18 14.87
N ALA A 261 24.70 -9.99 15.12
CA ALA A 261 25.53 -9.95 16.34
C ALA A 261 26.65 -8.89 16.34
N SER A 262 26.65 -7.89 15.46
CA SER A 262 27.73 -6.89 15.36
C SER A 262 27.26 -5.45 15.64
N GLY A 263 28.19 -4.61 16.12
CA GLY A 263 28.00 -3.17 16.37
C GLY A 263 27.66 -2.34 15.12
N GLU A 264 27.33 -1.06 15.34
CA GLU A 264 26.53 -0.19 14.45
C GLU A 264 25.26 -0.88 13.92
N SER A 265 24.27 -1.05 14.79
CA SER A 265 23.02 -1.70 14.43
C SER A 265 21.91 -0.68 14.15
N ILE A 266 21.22 -0.91 13.04
CA ILE A 266 19.83 -0.50 12.86
C ILE A 266 19.05 -1.81 12.98
N GLN A 267 18.01 -1.82 13.79
CA GLN A 267 17.07 -2.94 13.86
C GLN A 267 15.67 -2.42 13.61
N TRP A 268 14.78 -3.26 13.10
CA TRP A 268 13.40 -2.85 12.89
C TRP A 268 12.40 -3.96 13.17
N THR A 269 11.22 -3.53 13.59
CA THR A 269 10.01 -4.35 13.64
C THR A 269 8.89 -3.60 12.95
N ARG A 270 8.07 -4.32 12.19
CA ARG A 270 6.98 -3.76 11.41
C ARG A 270 5.64 -4.35 11.87
N ALA A 271 4.64 -3.49 11.94
CA ALA A 271 3.25 -3.78 12.24
C ALA A 271 2.34 -3.14 11.17
N THR A 272 1.03 -3.40 11.19
CA THR A 272 0.09 -2.72 10.29
C THR A 272 -0.05 -1.23 10.59
N SER A 273 0.25 -0.82 11.82
CA SER A 273 0.11 0.57 12.28
C SER A 273 1.36 1.44 12.06
N GLY A 274 2.53 0.82 11.84
CA GLY A 274 3.78 1.57 11.68
C GLY A 274 5.04 0.72 11.69
N LEU A 275 6.17 1.42 11.77
CA LEU A 275 7.51 0.86 11.79
C LEU A 275 8.23 1.30 13.07
N THR A 276 8.69 0.34 13.86
CA THR A 276 9.61 0.63 14.97
C THR A 276 11.05 0.42 14.51
N VAL A 277 11.89 1.44 14.69
CA VAL A 277 13.30 1.43 14.32
C VAL A 277 14.16 1.64 15.57
N TYR A 278 15.05 0.70 15.84
CA TYR A 278 16.15 0.90 16.77
C TYR A 278 17.35 1.52 16.05
N LEU A 279 17.87 2.60 16.62
CA LEU A 279 19.10 3.26 16.18
C LEU A 279 20.14 3.15 17.28
N SER A 280 21.31 2.57 16.98
CA SER A 280 22.44 2.58 17.91
C SER A 280 22.94 4.01 18.18
N GLY A 281 23.63 4.23 19.30
CA GLY A 281 24.19 5.53 19.67
C GLY A 281 25.01 6.21 18.57
N ASP A 282 25.76 5.45 17.76
CA ASP A 282 26.50 5.99 16.61
C ASP A 282 25.57 6.61 15.55
N TYR A 283 24.42 5.99 15.25
CA TYR A 283 23.42 6.56 14.34
C TYR A 283 22.71 7.76 14.96
N VAL A 284 22.46 7.74 16.27
CA VAL A 284 21.90 8.88 17.01
C VAL A 284 22.84 10.09 16.90
N GLN A 285 24.14 9.90 17.12
CA GLN A 285 25.15 10.94 16.97
C GLN A 285 25.27 11.45 15.53
N LYS A 286 25.21 10.57 14.53
CA LYS A 286 25.21 10.96 13.11
C LYS A 286 23.97 11.78 12.76
N LEU A 287 22.79 11.43 13.28
CA LEU A 287 21.57 12.24 13.10
C LEU A 287 21.66 13.59 13.83
N ALA A 288 22.26 13.62 15.03
CA ALA A 288 22.50 14.86 15.78
C ALA A 288 23.39 15.86 15.01
N ALA A 289 24.22 15.41 14.06
CA ALA A 289 24.99 16.33 13.22
C ALA A 289 24.12 17.27 12.36
N GLY A 290 22.85 16.92 12.12
CA GLY A 290 21.85 17.81 11.54
C GLY A 290 20.91 17.15 10.53
N PRO A 291 19.73 17.75 10.28
CA PRO A 291 18.68 17.17 9.44
C PRO A 291 18.99 17.17 7.94
N LEU A 292 19.93 18.01 7.48
CA LEU A 292 20.30 18.10 6.06
C LEU A 292 21.48 17.19 5.68
N GLY A 293 21.99 16.39 6.61
CA GLY A 293 23.03 15.40 6.32
C GLY A 293 22.52 14.23 5.47
N GLU A 294 23.42 13.38 5.00
CA GLU A 294 23.06 12.17 4.24
C GLU A 294 22.49 11.05 5.14
N THR A 295 22.66 11.14 6.46
CA THR A 295 22.30 10.08 7.41
C THR A 295 20.82 9.67 7.35
N PRO A 296 19.82 10.58 7.34
CA PRO A 296 18.41 10.21 7.16
C PRO A 296 18.17 9.34 5.92
N TYR A 297 18.73 9.75 4.78
CA TYR A 297 18.59 9.02 3.51
C TYR A 297 19.28 7.65 3.57
N LEU A 298 20.48 7.56 4.15
CA LEU A 298 21.22 6.29 4.27
C LEU A 298 20.50 5.28 5.16
N ILE A 299 19.89 5.75 6.26
CA ILE A 299 19.06 4.92 7.14
C ILE A 299 17.82 4.43 6.37
N ALA A 300 17.09 5.33 5.71
CA ALA A 300 15.89 4.97 4.95
C ALA A 300 16.20 3.95 3.84
N ARG A 301 17.29 4.15 3.09
CA ARG A 301 17.75 3.22 2.06
C ARG A 301 18.14 1.86 2.63
N LYS A 302 18.81 1.81 3.78
CA LYS A 302 19.17 0.55 4.45
C LYS A 302 17.92 -0.23 4.85
N LEU A 303 16.92 0.46 5.40
CA LEU A 303 15.62 -0.11 5.76
C LEU A 303 14.81 -0.58 4.54
N ALA A 304 14.87 0.16 3.43
CA ALA A 304 14.26 -0.26 2.17
C ALA A 304 14.88 -1.57 1.66
N ASN A 305 16.22 -1.67 1.67
CA ASN A 305 16.94 -2.87 1.21
C ASN A 305 16.71 -4.10 2.09
N SER A 306 16.28 -3.92 3.35
CA SER A 306 15.90 -5.01 4.25
C SER A 306 14.41 -5.33 4.23
N SER A 307 13.66 -4.79 3.25
CA SER A 307 12.20 -4.92 3.13
C SER A 307 11.39 -4.28 4.27
N ALA A 308 11.99 -3.46 5.14
CA ALA A 308 11.27 -2.83 6.25
C ALA A 308 10.15 -1.90 5.77
N LEU A 309 10.31 -1.33 4.57
CA LEU A 309 9.40 -0.33 4.00
C LEU A 309 8.34 -0.92 3.06
N GLN A 310 8.03 -2.22 3.14
CA GLN A 310 7.01 -2.83 2.26
C GLN A 310 5.65 -2.12 2.29
N PHE A 311 5.27 -1.52 3.42
CA PHE A 311 3.99 -0.82 3.59
C PHE A 311 4.09 0.70 3.60
N THR A 312 5.26 1.29 3.32
CA THR A 312 5.45 2.75 3.29
C THR A 312 6.51 3.15 2.27
N ASN A 313 6.79 4.44 2.08
CA ASN A 313 7.78 4.91 1.11
C ASN A 313 9.09 5.37 1.79
N GLN A 314 10.21 5.22 1.07
CA GLN A 314 11.52 5.72 1.47
C GLN A 314 11.55 7.24 1.65
N ASP A 315 10.84 7.99 0.82
CA ASP A 315 10.80 9.46 0.88
C ASP A 315 10.09 9.94 2.14
N TYR A 316 8.94 9.34 2.47
CA TYR A 316 8.24 9.55 3.75
C TYR A 316 9.18 9.30 4.94
N LEU A 317 9.84 8.14 4.96
CA LEU A 317 10.75 7.81 6.07
C LEU A 317 11.96 8.76 6.12
N THR A 318 12.49 9.18 4.98
CA THR A 318 13.58 10.14 4.91
C THR A 318 13.16 11.46 5.56
N CYS A 319 11.97 11.98 5.25
CA CYS A 319 11.44 13.17 5.90
C CYS A 319 11.27 12.97 7.41
N VAL A 320 10.70 11.86 7.86
CA VAL A 320 10.53 11.57 9.30
C VAL A 320 11.89 11.56 10.01
N LEU A 321 12.91 10.97 9.39
CA LEU A 321 14.26 10.92 9.96
C LEU A 321 14.94 12.29 9.99
N ARG A 322 14.63 13.20 9.04
CA ARG A 322 15.06 14.60 9.12
C ARG A 322 14.39 15.31 10.31
N GLN A 323 13.08 15.11 10.51
CA GLN A 323 12.36 15.67 11.65
C GLN A 323 12.89 15.10 12.98
N LEU A 324 13.21 13.81 13.03
CA LEU A 324 13.87 13.18 14.18
C LEU A 324 15.24 13.84 14.46
N ALA A 325 16.04 14.14 13.44
CA ALA A 325 17.32 14.84 13.63
C ALA A 325 17.15 16.25 14.23
N ILE A 326 16.08 16.97 13.86
CA ILE A 326 15.71 18.25 14.50
C ILE A 326 15.34 18.05 15.97
N LEU A 327 14.54 17.02 16.27
CA LEU A 327 14.15 16.66 17.63
C LEU A 327 15.35 16.29 18.49
N ILE A 328 16.25 15.43 18.00
CA ILE A 328 17.46 15.02 18.71
C ILE A 328 18.29 16.25 19.09
N ASN A 329 18.46 17.21 18.17
CA ASN A 329 19.22 18.44 18.43
C ASN A 329 18.57 19.39 19.43
N SER A 330 17.26 19.35 19.58
CA SER A 330 16.52 20.18 20.54
C SER A 330 16.35 19.53 21.91
N HIS A 331 16.66 18.24 22.06
CA HIS A 331 16.43 17.46 23.28
C HIS A 331 17.71 16.76 23.75
N PRO A 332 18.43 17.31 24.75
CA PRO A 332 19.72 16.78 25.21
C PRO A 332 19.70 15.31 25.65
N ASN A 333 18.58 14.85 26.21
CA ASN A 333 18.37 13.46 26.60
C ASN A 333 18.35 12.50 25.40
N LEU A 334 17.90 12.96 24.23
CA LEU A 334 17.92 12.16 23.00
C LEU A 334 19.31 12.20 22.35
N ALA A 335 19.95 13.37 22.27
CA ALA A 335 21.29 13.53 21.67
C ALA A 335 22.38 12.70 22.37
N GLY A 336 22.30 12.56 23.69
CA GLY A 336 23.24 11.76 24.50
C GLY A 336 22.88 10.28 24.63
N ALA A 337 21.81 9.81 23.98
CA ALA A 337 21.30 8.45 24.19
C ALA A 337 22.25 7.39 23.60
N ALA A 338 22.43 6.29 24.33
CA ALA A 338 23.19 5.12 23.85
C ALA A 338 22.49 4.37 22.70
N GLY A 339 21.22 4.67 22.46
CA GLY A 339 20.39 4.21 21.36
C GLY A 339 18.97 4.75 21.51
N LEU A 340 18.17 4.64 20.45
CA LEU A 340 16.77 5.07 20.44
C LEU A 340 15.92 3.97 19.81
N ASN A 341 14.83 3.58 20.47
CA ASN A 341 13.71 2.90 19.80
C ASN A 341 12.72 3.98 19.37
N VAL A 342 12.47 4.10 18.08
CA VAL A 342 11.57 5.10 17.49
C VAL A 342 10.41 4.38 16.85
N ASN A 343 9.20 4.54 17.38
CA ASN A 343 7.97 4.09 16.76
C ASN A 343 7.48 5.18 15.79
N ILE A 344 7.48 4.85 14.50
CA ILE A 344 7.09 5.71 13.40
C ILE A 344 5.72 5.22 12.90
N PRO A 345 4.61 5.91 13.22
CA PRO A 345 3.31 5.53 12.68
C PRO A 345 3.26 5.77 11.18
N TYR A 346 2.40 5.04 10.46
CA TYR A 346 2.14 5.35 9.05
C TYR A 346 1.31 6.63 8.88
N PHE A 347 0.59 7.07 9.91
CA PHE A 347 -0.20 8.30 9.89
C PHE A 347 0.05 9.18 11.10
N GLY A 348 -0.18 10.48 10.88
CA GLY A 348 -0.05 11.48 11.91
C GLY A 348 1.39 11.99 12.04
N SER A 349 1.60 12.75 13.10
CA SER A 349 2.80 13.55 13.28
C SER A 349 3.42 13.36 14.65
N SER A 350 3.17 12.22 15.31
CA SER A 350 3.72 11.90 16.62
C SER A 350 4.67 10.70 16.52
N LEU A 351 5.90 10.87 17.00
CA LEU A 351 6.88 9.80 17.16
C LEU A 351 6.92 9.37 18.62
N SER A 352 6.75 8.08 18.90
CA SER A 352 6.99 7.56 20.24
C SER A 352 8.44 7.11 20.35
N ILE A 353 9.23 7.75 21.21
CA ILE A 353 10.67 7.54 21.32
C ILE A 353 11.00 7.02 22.71
N GLN A 354 11.75 5.93 22.77
CA GLN A 354 12.24 5.33 24.00
C GLN A 354 13.77 5.25 24.01
N THR A 355 14.37 5.81 25.06
CA THR A 355 15.80 5.60 25.38
C THR A 355 15.97 4.39 26.30
N PRO A 356 17.13 3.69 26.27
CA PRO A 356 17.40 2.56 27.16
C PRO A 356 17.15 2.91 28.64
N GLY A 357 16.28 2.13 29.31
CA GLY A 357 15.96 2.31 30.72
C GLY A 357 14.96 3.42 31.06
N ALA A 358 14.33 4.05 30.06
CA ALA A 358 13.26 5.01 30.25
C ALA A 358 11.93 4.51 29.66
N ASP A 359 10.83 5.09 30.11
CA ASP A 359 9.52 4.92 29.49
C ASP A 359 9.46 5.65 28.14
N PRO A 360 8.69 5.16 27.16
CA PRO A 360 8.46 5.86 25.90
C PRO A 360 7.83 7.24 26.13
N ALA A 361 8.25 8.23 25.34
CA ALA A 361 7.67 9.57 25.32
C ALA A 361 7.29 9.96 23.89
N ASP A 362 6.19 10.68 23.74
CA ASP A 362 5.66 11.11 22.45
C ASP A 362 6.15 12.51 22.07
N TYR A 363 6.62 12.65 20.83
CA TYR A 363 7.15 13.89 20.27
C TYR A 363 6.42 14.25 18.99
N VAL A 364 5.91 15.47 18.92
CA VAL A 364 5.25 15.97 17.71
C VAL A 364 6.30 16.47 16.70
N ILE A 365 6.23 15.97 15.48
CA ILE A 365 7.01 16.41 14.32
C ILE A 365 6.14 17.19 13.33
N GLU A 366 6.76 17.85 12.36
CA GLU A 366 6.02 18.33 11.19
C GLU A 366 5.53 17.14 10.34
N THR A 367 4.38 17.32 9.68
CA THR A 367 3.80 16.30 8.81
C THR A 367 4.70 16.03 7.61
N CYS A 368 5.02 14.76 7.39
CA CYS A 368 5.76 14.28 6.22
C CYS A 368 4.79 13.66 5.21
N GLY A 369 5.07 13.84 3.91
CA GLY A 369 4.32 13.23 2.80
C GLY A 369 5.19 12.24 2.01
N TRP A 370 4.67 11.68 0.93
CA TRP A 370 5.42 10.74 0.08
C TRP A 370 6.38 11.40 -0.92
N ASP A 371 6.31 12.73 -1.11
CA ASP A 371 7.14 13.49 -2.07
C ASP A 371 7.97 14.61 -1.41
N SER A 372 8.28 14.47 -0.11
CA SER A 372 8.86 15.55 0.75
C SER A 372 10.38 15.66 0.78
#